data_AF-A0A2A7BZ99-F1
#
_entry.id   AF-A0A2A7BZ99-F1
#
_cell.length_a   1.000
_cell.length_b   1.000
_cell.length_c   1.000
_cell.angle_alpha   90.00
_cell.angle_beta   90.00
_cell.angle_gamma   90.00
#
_symmetry.space_group_name_H-M   'P 1'
#
loop_
_entity.id
_entity.type
_entity.pdbx_description
1 polymer ?
#
loop_
_entity_poly.entity_id
_entity_poly.type
_entity_poly.pdbx_seq_one_letter_code
_entity_poly.pdbx_strand_id
1 'polypeptide(L)'
;MKRKMVGKWFSFLSALIILLGIAMPQVKAEVMNRETYKMDWSYSNSKHREIKTEIIKTDSGSIAYCLTPDLRSPNGDDLPEMGKTSDAVYRVLLNGYPQKSPSELGVATVEEAHYATQLAVWIAANELTVEDLVAKNERVHNLMKRLVEASKQETGSQDVFLKVNPVDPQTATQKGDYLETGFYAVQTHAVSGSYTILPENAPKGIRIVNENGEEKSILSIDEKFKILIPKDTSSGNFKMKVKSTLTNLQAIAFKGSEKVQNTTVLLQRNSEKISTDLVVNWESVGFLKIMKLGEKKELLKGAVFEVSNENFKQNVTTNDKGIAELGNLPIGIYSVKEIQAPAGYVLDGSTKKIEVKTGETAVLELKNENIKGELEITKVDIADGNTKLPNAEFTIYNEQGKEVVKGKTNEQGIAKFKLPYGKYTYKETIAPNGYVINEETFSFEIKENGEIIKHIVKNKKEEKVSLPSKPNKPTPSGEVKPSVDVKPVQQSNTHNEVRLPATGGVGNEFTALFVLGIGFIIAGAYVLRMKNRKEM
;
A
#
# COMPACT_ATOMS: atom_id res chain seq x y z
N MET A 1 -14.09 -13.77 90.72
CA MET A 1 -14.66 -12.42 90.52
C MET A 1 -13.69 -11.54 89.73
N LYS A 2 -13.87 -11.41 88.40
CA LYS A 2 -13.24 -10.37 87.56
C LYS A 2 -13.92 -10.35 86.17
N ARG A 3 -14.73 -9.34 85.91
CA ARG A 3 -15.27 -9.00 84.57
C ARG A 3 -14.24 -8.13 83.84
N LYS A 4 -14.00 -8.36 82.53
CA LYS A 4 -14.19 -7.34 81.47
C LYS A 4 -13.76 -7.84 80.07
N MET A 5 -14.68 -7.67 79.12
CA MET A 5 -14.48 -7.25 77.72
C MET A 5 -13.28 -7.78 76.89
N VAL A 6 -13.57 -8.75 76.02
CA VAL A 6 -13.34 -8.74 74.56
C VAL A 6 -14.51 -9.57 73.99
N GLY A 7 -15.18 -9.32 72.87
CA GLY A 7 -15.07 -8.42 71.73
C GLY A 7 -15.90 -9.09 70.62
N LYS A 8 -16.83 -8.37 69.96
CA LYS A 8 -17.83 -8.99 69.07
C LYS A 8 -17.19 -9.65 67.84
N TRP A 9 -17.22 -10.99 67.76
CA TRP A 9 -16.98 -11.76 66.53
C TRP A 9 -18.01 -12.90 66.44
N PHE A 10 -19.15 -12.64 65.79
CA PHE A 10 -20.06 -13.69 65.30
C PHE A 10 -21.04 -13.12 64.26
N SER A 11 -21.52 -14.00 63.38
CA SER A 11 -22.55 -13.77 62.35
C SER A 11 -22.13 -12.99 61.09
N PHE A 12 -21.40 -13.65 60.20
CA PHE A 12 -21.72 -13.68 58.77
C PHE A 12 -21.25 -15.01 58.16
N LEU A 13 -22.07 -16.05 58.33
CA LEU A 13 -22.00 -17.29 57.54
C LEU A 13 -23.42 -17.72 57.16
N SER A 14 -23.99 -17.01 56.19
CA SER A 14 -25.26 -17.31 55.54
C SER A 14 -25.18 -16.86 54.09
N ALA A 15 -25.80 -17.61 53.18
CA ALA A 15 -25.47 -17.73 51.76
C ALA A 15 -24.03 -18.26 51.55
N LEU A 16 -23.79 -19.38 50.87
CA LEU A 16 -24.20 -19.60 49.49
C LEU A 16 -24.16 -21.12 49.14
N ILE A 17 -25.16 -21.89 49.54
CA ILE A 17 -25.46 -23.15 48.85
C ILE A 17 -26.25 -22.78 47.59
N ILE A 18 -25.53 -22.36 46.54
CA ILE A 18 -26.10 -22.40 45.19
C ILE A 18 -26.40 -23.86 44.91
N LEU A 19 -27.67 -24.17 44.63
CA LEU A 19 -28.02 -25.44 44.03
C LEU A 19 -27.12 -25.64 42.81
N LEU A 20 -26.40 -26.76 42.77
CA LEU A 20 -26.00 -27.39 41.52
C LEU A 20 -27.27 -27.90 40.83
N GLY A 21 -28.10 -26.95 40.39
CA GLY A 21 -29.07 -27.14 39.33
C GLY A 21 -28.28 -27.35 38.05
N ILE A 22 -27.72 -28.56 37.92
CA ILE A 22 -27.34 -29.11 36.62
C ILE A 22 -28.64 -29.06 35.82
N ALA A 23 -28.76 -28.05 34.95
CA ALA A 23 -29.80 -28.01 33.95
C ALA A 23 -29.56 -29.22 33.05
N MET A 24 -30.20 -30.35 33.39
CA MET A 24 -30.19 -31.51 32.53
C MET A 24 -30.67 -31.02 31.16
N PRO A 25 -29.94 -31.31 30.07
CA PRO A 25 -30.38 -30.89 28.75
C PRO A 25 -31.79 -31.44 28.55
N GLN A 26 -32.75 -30.54 28.34
CA GLN A 26 -34.13 -30.91 28.03
C GLN A 26 -34.09 -31.70 26.73
N VAL A 27 -34.12 -33.04 26.84
CA VAL A 27 -34.12 -33.91 25.67
C VAL A 27 -35.42 -33.65 24.95
N LYS A 28 -35.34 -33.09 23.75
CA LYS A 28 -36.52 -32.87 22.93
C LYS A 28 -37.10 -34.23 22.59
N ALA A 29 -38.37 -34.40 22.92
CA ALA A 29 -39.14 -35.56 22.53
C ALA A 29 -40.27 -35.10 21.61
N GLU A 30 -40.67 -35.96 20.70
CA GLU A 30 -41.74 -35.67 19.74
C GLU A 30 -42.68 -36.88 19.67
N VAL A 31 -43.97 -36.63 19.88
CA VAL A 31 -45.01 -37.66 19.77
C VAL A 31 -45.20 -38.01 18.30
N MET A 32 -45.30 -39.31 18.03
CA MET A 32 -45.40 -39.83 16.67
C MET A 32 -46.63 -40.72 16.49
N ASN A 33 -47.40 -40.43 15.44
CA ASN A 33 -48.65 -41.08 15.10
C ASN A 33 -48.52 -41.75 13.73
N ARG A 34 -49.21 -42.88 13.49
CA ARG A 34 -49.06 -43.67 12.26
C ARG A 34 -50.35 -43.84 11.48
N GLU A 35 -50.22 -43.94 10.17
CA GLU A 35 -51.31 -44.08 9.20
C GLU A 35 -51.03 -45.27 8.27
N THR A 36 -51.93 -46.25 8.23
CA THR A 36 -51.79 -47.47 7.42
C THR A 36 -52.29 -47.25 6.00
N TYR A 37 -51.62 -47.87 5.03
CA TYR A 37 -52.00 -47.81 3.61
C TYR A 37 -51.91 -49.20 2.95
N LYS A 38 -52.46 -49.33 1.74
CA LYS A 38 -52.34 -50.53 0.91
C LYS A 38 -51.17 -50.39 -0.06
N MET A 39 -50.39 -51.45 -0.24
CA MET A 39 -49.23 -51.49 -1.13
C MET A 39 -48.96 -52.93 -1.56
N ASP A 40 -48.35 -53.08 -2.73
CA ASP A 40 -47.76 -54.34 -3.19
C ASP A 40 -46.44 -54.57 -2.46
N TRP A 41 -46.52 -55.09 -1.24
CA TRP A 41 -45.36 -55.24 -0.34
C TRP A 41 -44.31 -56.20 -0.92
N SER A 42 -43.04 -55.77 -0.92
CA SER A 42 -41.91 -56.64 -1.22
C SER A 42 -41.78 -57.75 -0.17
N TYR A 43 -41.36 -58.94 -0.61
CA TYR A 43 -41.12 -60.08 0.28
C TYR A 43 -39.62 -60.22 0.57
N SER A 44 -39.24 -60.39 1.84
CA SER A 44 -37.87 -60.66 2.26
C SER A 44 -37.63 -62.17 2.31
N ASN A 45 -36.64 -62.65 1.57
CA ASN A 45 -36.27 -64.05 1.52
C ASN A 45 -35.72 -64.55 2.86
N SER A 46 -34.90 -63.75 3.55
CA SER A 46 -34.27 -64.08 4.83
C SER A 46 -35.23 -63.97 6.02
N LYS A 47 -36.15 -62.99 6.03
CA LYS A 47 -37.14 -62.80 7.11
C LYS A 47 -38.44 -63.60 6.88
N HIS A 48 -38.56 -64.30 5.75
CA HIS A 48 -39.70 -65.13 5.34
C HIS A 48 -41.07 -64.43 5.40
N ARG A 49 -41.10 -63.11 5.18
CA ARG A 49 -42.32 -62.28 5.32
C ARG A 49 -42.36 -61.11 4.35
N GLU A 50 -43.57 -60.60 4.14
CA GLU A 50 -43.78 -59.28 3.54
C GLU A 50 -43.19 -58.18 4.43
N ILE A 51 -42.48 -57.23 3.81
CA ILE A 51 -41.88 -56.07 4.47
C ILE A 51 -42.86 -54.89 4.38
N LYS A 52 -43.61 -54.68 5.47
CA LYS A 52 -44.67 -53.67 5.59
C LYS A 52 -44.20 -52.46 6.39
N THR A 53 -44.89 -51.33 6.22
CA THR A 53 -44.67 -50.11 7.00
C THR A 53 -45.94 -49.26 7.05
N GLU A 54 -45.93 -48.21 7.86
CA GLU A 54 -46.96 -47.18 7.96
C GLU A 54 -46.35 -45.81 7.67
N ILE A 55 -47.16 -44.83 7.26
CA ILE A 55 -46.70 -43.43 7.22
C ILE A 55 -46.70 -42.92 8.66
N ILE A 56 -45.53 -42.58 9.21
CA ILE A 56 -45.43 -41.97 10.54
C ILE A 56 -45.37 -40.45 10.36
N LYS A 57 -46.18 -39.73 11.13
CA LYS A 57 -46.17 -38.27 11.22
C LYS A 57 -45.90 -37.86 12.66
N THR A 58 -45.04 -36.87 12.84
CA THR A 58 -44.88 -36.18 14.12
C THR A 58 -46.07 -35.26 14.39
N ASP A 59 -46.23 -34.80 15.63
CA ASP A 59 -47.22 -33.76 15.98
C ASP A 59 -47.02 -32.46 15.21
N SER A 60 -45.80 -32.14 14.77
CA SER A 60 -45.50 -31.00 13.87
C SER A 60 -45.89 -31.25 12.40
N GLY A 61 -46.38 -32.44 12.07
CA GLY A 61 -46.79 -32.85 10.72
C GLY A 61 -45.64 -33.35 9.84
N SER A 62 -44.42 -33.43 10.37
CA SER A 62 -43.25 -33.93 9.62
C SER A 62 -43.31 -35.44 9.47
N ILE A 63 -42.93 -35.97 8.30
CA ILE A 63 -42.90 -37.43 8.08
C ILE A 63 -41.65 -38.02 8.72
N ALA A 64 -41.85 -39.03 9.56
CA ALA A 64 -40.79 -39.83 10.17
C ALA A 64 -40.64 -41.18 9.44
N TYR A 65 -39.42 -41.67 9.34
CA TYR A 65 -39.10 -42.98 8.78
C TYR A 65 -38.64 -43.97 9.86
N CYS A 66 -39.06 -45.21 9.71
CA CYS A 66 -38.66 -46.37 10.50
C CYS A 66 -37.16 -46.65 10.32
N LEU A 67 -36.41 -46.88 11.41
CA LEU A 67 -35.00 -47.28 11.34
C LEU A 67 -34.76 -48.80 11.40
N THR A 68 -35.76 -49.63 11.69
CA THR A 68 -35.66 -51.10 11.56
C THR A 68 -36.99 -51.74 11.12
N PRO A 69 -37.01 -52.78 10.27
CA PRO A 69 -38.25 -53.44 9.87
C PRO A 69 -38.79 -54.43 10.92
N ASP A 70 -38.09 -54.69 12.02
CA ASP A 70 -38.38 -55.81 12.94
C ASP A 70 -39.14 -55.42 14.23
N LEU A 71 -39.28 -54.14 14.55
CA LEU A 71 -40.05 -53.64 15.70
C LEU A 71 -41.23 -52.76 15.25
N ARG A 72 -42.29 -52.64 16.07
CA ARG A 72 -43.48 -51.86 15.68
C ARG A 72 -43.15 -50.36 15.56
N SER A 73 -43.82 -49.69 14.65
CA SER A 73 -43.89 -48.23 14.57
C SER A 73 -44.50 -47.61 15.85
N PRO A 74 -44.12 -46.37 16.20
CA PRO A 74 -44.75 -45.61 17.27
C PRO A 74 -46.20 -45.22 16.91
N ASN A 75 -47.04 -45.03 17.93
CA ASN A 75 -48.42 -44.58 17.78
C ASN A 75 -48.93 -43.91 19.07
N GLY A 76 -48.73 -42.60 19.18
CA GLY A 76 -48.94 -41.85 20.42
C GLY A 76 -47.83 -42.10 21.46
N ASP A 77 -46.74 -42.75 21.06
CA ASP A 77 -45.53 -42.88 21.86
C ASP A 77 -44.71 -41.57 21.75
N ASP A 78 -44.17 -41.07 22.87
CA ASP A 78 -43.30 -39.89 22.92
C ASP A 78 -41.83 -40.33 22.85
N LEU A 79 -41.12 -39.95 21.77
CA LEU A 79 -39.77 -40.47 21.47
C LEU A 79 -38.71 -39.37 21.67
N PRO A 80 -37.73 -39.53 22.58
CA PRO A 80 -36.64 -38.57 22.76
C PRO A 80 -35.59 -38.61 21.63
N GLU A 81 -35.06 -37.44 21.24
CA GLU A 81 -33.89 -37.32 20.36
C GLU A 81 -32.68 -38.10 20.93
N MET A 82 -32.01 -38.88 20.07
CA MET A 82 -30.81 -39.65 20.41
C MET A 82 -29.59 -39.35 19.53
N GLY A 83 -29.67 -38.35 18.64
CA GLY A 83 -28.57 -37.90 17.80
C GLY A 83 -28.95 -37.76 16.33
N LYS A 84 -28.04 -38.13 15.43
CA LYS A 84 -28.21 -38.12 13.97
C LYS A 84 -28.06 -39.54 13.42
N THR A 85 -28.71 -39.84 12.29
CA THR A 85 -28.42 -41.07 11.52
C THR A 85 -27.09 -40.95 10.76
N SER A 86 -26.68 -42.02 10.07
CA SER A 86 -25.59 -41.96 9.10
C SER A 86 -25.90 -40.97 7.96
N ASP A 87 -24.86 -40.45 7.32
CA ASP A 87 -25.02 -39.61 6.13
C ASP A 87 -25.62 -40.37 4.93
N ALA A 88 -25.50 -41.70 4.90
CA ALA A 88 -26.20 -42.53 3.90
C ALA A 88 -27.73 -42.44 4.06
N VAL A 89 -28.25 -42.63 5.29
CA VAL A 89 -29.68 -42.47 5.57
C VAL A 89 -30.14 -41.03 5.29
N TYR A 90 -29.36 -40.04 5.70
CA TYR A 90 -29.63 -38.63 5.37
C TYR A 90 -29.76 -38.36 3.86
N ARG A 91 -28.85 -38.91 3.04
CA ARG A 91 -28.92 -38.78 1.58
C ARG A 91 -30.13 -39.47 0.96
N VAL A 92 -30.62 -40.58 1.55
CA VAL A 92 -31.91 -41.16 1.16
C VAL A 92 -33.05 -40.17 1.44
N LEU A 93 -33.09 -39.58 2.64
CA LEU A 93 -34.16 -38.64 3.03
C LEU A 93 -34.15 -37.34 2.21
N LEU A 94 -32.96 -36.80 1.88
CA LEU A 94 -32.82 -35.65 0.97
C LEU A 94 -33.38 -35.94 -0.43
N ASN A 95 -33.17 -37.15 -0.94
CA ASN A 95 -33.49 -37.51 -2.31
C ASN A 95 -34.86 -38.18 -2.49
N GLY A 96 -35.49 -38.60 -1.40
CA GLY A 96 -36.76 -39.32 -1.38
C GLY A 96 -37.97 -38.45 -1.02
N TYR A 97 -39.04 -39.12 -0.61
CA TYR A 97 -40.28 -38.48 -0.16
C TYR A 97 -40.13 -38.06 1.32
N PRO A 98 -40.71 -36.93 1.78
CA PRO A 98 -41.48 -35.94 1.05
C PRO A 98 -40.67 -34.78 0.45
N GLN A 99 -39.33 -34.82 0.46
CA GLN A 99 -38.50 -33.74 -0.09
C GLN A 99 -38.69 -33.57 -1.61
N LYS A 100 -39.04 -34.66 -2.31
CA LYS A 100 -39.47 -34.65 -3.71
C LYS A 100 -40.86 -35.28 -3.83
N SER A 101 -41.68 -34.74 -4.73
CA SER A 101 -43.01 -35.25 -5.02
C SER A 101 -42.98 -36.61 -5.73
N PRO A 102 -44.07 -37.42 -5.69
CA PRO A 102 -44.16 -38.68 -6.44
C PRO A 102 -43.81 -38.53 -7.93
N SER A 103 -44.22 -37.42 -8.55
CA SER A 103 -43.95 -37.11 -9.97
C SER A 103 -42.45 -36.93 -10.24
N GLU A 104 -41.75 -36.11 -9.44
CA GLU A 104 -40.28 -35.94 -9.52
C GLU A 104 -39.54 -37.25 -9.22
N LEU A 105 -40.12 -38.07 -8.34
CA LEU A 105 -39.58 -39.38 -7.99
C LEU A 105 -39.84 -40.45 -9.06
N GLY A 106 -40.73 -40.22 -10.03
CA GLY A 106 -41.04 -41.16 -11.10
C GLY A 106 -41.96 -42.31 -10.67
N VAL A 107 -42.81 -42.08 -9.68
CA VAL A 107 -43.77 -43.06 -9.13
C VAL A 107 -45.20 -42.49 -9.13
N ALA A 108 -46.20 -43.35 -9.10
CA ALA A 108 -47.59 -42.95 -9.36
C ALA A 108 -48.29 -42.31 -8.15
N THR A 109 -47.93 -42.70 -6.92
CA THR A 109 -48.63 -42.27 -5.71
C THR A 109 -47.69 -41.91 -4.55
N VAL A 110 -48.26 -41.25 -3.53
CA VAL A 110 -47.56 -40.94 -2.27
C VAL A 110 -47.12 -42.21 -1.55
N GLU A 111 -47.94 -43.25 -1.56
CA GLU A 111 -47.66 -44.55 -0.94
C GLU A 111 -46.48 -45.24 -1.62
N GLU A 112 -46.40 -45.21 -2.96
CA GLU A 112 -45.25 -45.76 -3.69
C GLU A 112 -43.96 -45.00 -3.36
N ALA A 113 -44.04 -43.67 -3.31
CA ALA A 113 -42.91 -42.79 -2.99
C ALA A 113 -42.40 -42.99 -1.56
N HIS A 114 -43.32 -43.05 -0.59
CA HIS A 114 -43.03 -43.32 0.80
C HIS A 114 -42.44 -44.72 1.00
N TYR A 115 -43.07 -45.76 0.45
CA TYR A 115 -42.60 -47.13 0.64
C TYR A 115 -41.21 -47.37 0.05
N ALA A 116 -40.94 -46.87 -1.15
CA ALA A 116 -39.62 -46.95 -1.76
C ALA A 116 -38.55 -46.20 -0.95
N THR A 117 -38.90 -45.04 -0.39
CA THR A 117 -38.01 -44.27 0.49
C THR A 117 -37.74 -45.05 1.79
N GLN A 118 -38.77 -45.67 2.39
CA GLN A 118 -38.62 -46.48 3.60
C GLN A 118 -37.74 -47.73 3.38
N LEU A 119 -37.91 -48.45 2.27
CA LEU A 119 -37.05 -49.56 1.91
C LEU A 119 -35.58 -49.09 1.74
N ALA A 120 -35.37 -47.95 1.08
CA ALA A 120 -34.03 -47.38 0.91
C ALA A 120 -33.41 -46.92 2.24
N VAL A 121 -34.19 -46.39 3.19
CA VAL A 121 -33.74 -46.04 4.54
C VAL A 121 -33.23 -47.29 5.27
N TRP A 122 -33.97 -48.40 5.27
CA TRP A 122 -33.53 -49.64 5.91
C TRP A 122 -32.28 -50.23 5.26
N ILE A 123 -32.15 -50.15 3.93
CA ILE A 123 -30.94 -50.60 3.23
C ILE A 123 -29.74 -49.69 3.59
N ALA A 124 -29.93 -48.37 3.65
CA ALA A 124 -28.89 -47.42 4.05
C ALA A 124 -28.54 -47.49 5.57
N ALA A 125 -29.41 -48.09 6.37
CA ALA A 125 -29.18 -48.43 7.78
C ALA A 125 -28.55 -49.83 7.97
N ASN A 126 -28.36 -50.61 6.88
CA ASN A 126 -27.87 -52.00 6.86
C ASN A 126 -28.84 -53.04 7.50
N GLU A 127 -30.13 -52.73 7.59
CA GLU A 127 -31.17 -53.62 8.12
C GLU A 127 -31.75 -54.60 7.08
N LEU A 128 -31.55 -54.29 5.80
CA LEU A 128 -31.98 -55.05 4.62
C LEU A 128 -30.92 -54.93 3.51
N THR A 129 -30.94 -55.85 2.53
CA THR A 129 -30.16 -55.74 1.29
C THR A 129 -31.08 -55.70 0.08
N VAL A 130 -30.57 -55.27 -1.08
CA VAL A 130 -31.36 -55.21 -2.33
C VAL A 130 -31.66 -56.62 -2.84
N GLU A 131 -30.74 -57.55 -2.60
CA GLU A 131 -30.76 -58.95 -3.06
C GLU A 131 -31.74 -59.82 -2.24
N ASP A 132 -32.03 -59.42 -0.99
CA ASP A 132 -32.99 -60.09 -0.12
C ASP A 132 -34.46 -59.85 -0.53
N LEU A 133 -34.73 -58.76 -1.25
CA LEU A 133 -36.07 -58.27 -1.54
C LEU A 133 -36.61 -58.76 -2.89
N VAL A 134 -37.69 -59.53 -2.84
CA VAL A 134 -38.49 -59.90 -4.02
C VAL A 134 -39.55 -58.82 -4.25
N ALA A 135 -39.32 -57.98 -5.27
CA ALA A 135 -40.22 -56.90 -5.63
C ALA A 135 -41.59 -57.38 -6.11
N LYS A 136 -42.64 -56.63 -5.76
CA LYS A 136 -44.01 -56.80 -6.28
C LYS A 136 -44.49 -55.62 -7.12
N ASN A 137 -43.83 -54.46 -7.01
CA ASN A 137 -44.08 -53.26 -7.81
C ASN A 137 -42.75 -52.70 -8.33
N GLU A 138 -42.61 -52.61 -9.66
CA GLU A 138 -41.35 -52.19 -10.30
C GLU A 138 -41.04 -50.71 -10.10
N ARG A 139 -42.05 -49.83 -10.04
CA ARG A 139 -41.85 -48.38 -9.81
C ARG A 139 -41.21 -48.14 -8.44
N VAL A 140 -41.76 -48.78 -7.41
CA VAL A 140 -41.20 -48.78 -6.04
C VAL A 140 -39.75 -49.26 -6.05
N HIS A 141 -39.47 -50.40 -6.70
CA HIS A 141 -38.14 -50.99 -6.65
C HIS A 141 -37.09 -50.20 -7.44
N ASN A 142 -37.48 -49.60 -8.57
CA ASN A 142 -36.63 -48.72 -9.36
C ASN A 142 -36.30 -47.43 -8.60
N LEU A 143 -37.29 -46.82 -7.93
CA LEU A 143 -37.06 -45.67 -7.04
C LEU A 143 -36.15 -46.04 -5.87
N MET A 144 -36.42 -47.15 -5.18
CA MET A 144 -35.61 -47.64 -4.06
C MET A 144 -34.13 -47.81 -4.47
N LYS A 145 -33.87 -48.48 -5.61
CA LYS A 145 -32.50 -48.64 -6.14
C LYS A 145 -31.83 -47.30 -6.42
N ARG A 146 -32.54 -46.33 -7.01
CA ARG A 146 -31.99 -44.98 -7.27
C ARG A 146 -31.65 -44.24 -5.98
N LEU A 147 -32.46 -44.36 -4.92
CA LEU A 147 -32.19 -43.75 -3.61
C LEU A 147 -31.01 -44.43 -2.89
N VAL A 148 -30.91 -45.76 -2.98
CA VAL A 148 -29.77 -46.53 -2.44
C VAL A 148 -28.47 -46.24 -3.20
N GLU A 149 -28.53 -45.92 -4.48
CA GLU A 149 -27.34 -45.50 -5.25
C GLU A 149 -26.94 -44.07 -4.90
N ALA A 150 -27.90 -43.13 -4.84
CA ALA A 150 -27.65 -41.76 -4.40
C ALA A 150 -27.02 -41.70 -2.99
N SER A 151 -27.45 -42.57 -2.05
CA SER A 151 -26.88 -42.61 -0.71
C SER A 151 -25.43 -43.12 -0.65
N LYS A 152 -24.94 -43.79 -1.70
CA LYS A 152 -23.54 -44.23 -1.84
C LYS A 152 -22.68 -43.24 -2.63
N GLN A 153 -23.22 -42.66 -3.70
CA GLN A 153 -22.46 -41.85 -4.66
C GLN A 153 -22.40 -40.36 -4.32
N GLU A 154 -23.46 -39.79 -3.73
CA GLU A 154 -23.50 -38.35 -3.44
C GLU A 154 -22.68 -38.00 -2.20
N THR A 155 -22.07 -36.82 -2.21
CA THR A 155 -21.19 -36.31 -1.13
C THR A 155 -21.92 -35.50 -0.05
N GLY A 156 -23.25 -35.43 -0.11
CA GLY A 156 -24.08 -34.72 0.88
C GLY A 156 -23.85 -35.24 2.30
N SER A 157 -23.57 -34.34 3.23
CA SER A 157 -23.27 -34.65 4.64
C SER A 157 -24.06 -33.75 5.59
N GLN A 158 -24.31 -34.24 6.80
CA GLN A 158 -24.95 -33.49 7.89
C GLN A 158 -23.97 -32.62 8.68
N ASP A 159 -22.69 -32.63 8.33
CA ASP A 159 -21.67 -31.81 8.96
C ASP A 159 -21.71 -30.37 8.43
N VAL A 160 -21.86 -29.44 9.37
CA VAL A 160 -22.03 -28.02 9.07
C VAL A 160 -20.69 -27.43 8.64
N PHE A 161 -20.58 -27.20 7.33
CA PHE A 161 -19.44 -26.57 6.68
C PHE A 161 -19.56 -25.04 6.63
N LEU A 162 -18.48 -24.34 6.99
CA LEU A 162 -18.28 -22.91 6.78
C LEU A 162 -16.85 -22.71 6.27
N LYS A 163 -16.70 -22.00 5.15
CA LYS A 163 -15.43 -21.45 4.69
C LYS A 163 -15.66 -20.03 4.18
N VAL A 164 -14.73 -19.12 4.44
CA VAL A 164 -14.72 -17.79 3.83
C VAL A 164 -13.59 -17.77 2.79
N ASN A 165 -13.88 -17.28 1.59
CA ASN A 165 -12.88 -17.12 0.53
C ASN A 165 -12.80 -15.62 0.14
N PRO A 166 -11.62 -15.07 -0.18
CA PRO A 166 -10.30 -15.69 -0.07
C PRO A 166 -9.89 -15.97 1.39
N VAL A 167 -9.04 -16.99 1.58
CA VAL A 167 -8.48 -17.38 2.90
C VAL A 167 -7.18 -16.61 3.18
N ASP A 168 -6.39 -16.34 2.14
CA ASP A 168 -5.11 -15.67 2.26
C ASP A 168 -5.26 -14.19 2.69
N PRO A 169 -4.27 -13.62 3.39
CA PRO A 169 -4.25 -12.20 3.73
C PRO A 169 -4.47 -11.31 2.50
N GLN A 170 -5.38 -10.33 2.62
CA GLN A 170 -5.71 -9.41 1.53
C GLN A 170 -5.10 -8.03 1.76
N THR A 171 -4.63 -7.40 0.70
CA THR A 171 -4.14 -6.01 0.71
C THR A 171 -5.24 -5.08 0.20
N ALA A 172 -5.61 -4.07 0.99
CA ALA A 172 -6.54 -3.03 0.55
C ALA A 172 -5.78 -1.98 -0.28
N THR A 173 -6.37 -1.55 -1.41
CA THR A 173 -5.74 -0.62 -2.37
C THR A 173 -6.60 0.62 -2.63
N GLN A 174 -5.98 1.75 -2.92
CA GLN A 174 -6.66 3.04 -3.00
C GLN A 174 -7.62 3.14 -4.19
N LYS A 175 -8.85 3.58 -3.91
CA LYS A 175 -9.88 3.90 -4.90
C LYS A 175 -10.78 5.01 -4.38
N GLY A 176 -10.55 6.23 -4.89
CA GLY A 176 -11.19 7.44 -4.35
C GLY A 176 -10.78 7.67 -2.90
N ASP A 177 -11.76 7.91 -2.03
CA ASP A 177 -11.56 8.27 -0.62
C ASP A 177 -11.25 7.10 0.31
N TYR A 178 -11.21 5.87 -0.21
CA TYR A 178 -10.99 4.64 0.56
C TYR A 178 -9.87 3.77 -0.01
N LEU A 179 -9.26 2.96 0.85
CA LEU A 179 -8.55 1.74 0.49
C LEU A 179 -9.57 0.60 0.54
N GLU A 180 -9.77 -0.12 -0.57
CA GLU A 180 -10.73 -1.22 -0.64
C GLU A 180 -10.07 -2.59 -0.85
N THR A 181 -10.64 -3.62 -0.22
CA THR A 181 -10.31 -5.02 -0.54
C THR A 181 -11.10 -5.51 -1.75
N GLY A 182 -10.71 -6.67 -2.28
CA GLY A 182 -11.63 -7.51 -3.06
C GLY A 182 -12.82 -7.99 -2.23
N PHE A 183 -13.77 -8.65 -2.89
CA PHE A 183 -14.92 -9.26 -2.23
C PHE A 183 -14.56 -10.60 -1.57
N TYR A 184 -15.06 -10.79 -0.36
CA TYR A 184 -15.11 -12.04 0.38
C TYR A 184 -16.49 -12.69 0.21
N ALA A 185 -16.52 -14.01 0.10
CA ALA A 185 -17.74 -14.81 -0.02
C ALA A 185 -17.76 -15.94 1.01
N VAL A 186 -18.95 -16.21 1.57
CA VAL A 186 -19.21 -17.37 2.42
C VAL A 186 -19.53 -18.58 1.55
N GLN A 187 -18.87 -19.70 1.83
CA GLN A 187 -19.11 -20.99 1.21
C GLN A 187 -19.62 -21.98 2.28
N THR A 188 -20.80 -22.55 2.05
CA THR A 188 -21.48 -23.45 2.98
C THR A 188 -22.38 -24.43 2.23
N HIS A 189 -22.82 -25.50 2.90
CA HIS A 189 -23.90 -26.40 2.45
C HIS A 189 -25.22 -26.15 3.20
N ALA A 190 -25.33 -25.02 3.91
CA ALA A 190 -26.57 -24.58 4.56
C ALA A 190 -27.63 -24.22 3.51
N VAL A 191 -28.90 -24.52 3.82
CA VAL A 191 -30.04 -24.14 2.95
C VAL A 191 -30.41 -22.67 3.10
N SER A 192 -30.08 -22.06 4.23
CA SER A 192 -30.19 -20.63 4.51
C SER A 192 -29.29 -20.26 5.67
N GLY A 193 -29.08 -18.96 5.89
CA GLY A 193 -28.32 -18.46 7.03
C GLY A 193 -27.95 -17.00 6.88
N SER A 194 -27.32 -16.45 7.91
CA SER A 194 -26.78 -15.10 7.90
C SER A 194 -25.44 -15.03 8.63
N TYR A 195 -24.67 -13.98 8.37
CA TYR A 195 -23.37 -13.76 8.99
C TYR A 195 -23.08 -12.29 9.30
N THR A 196 -22.21 -12.09 10.27
CA THR A 196 -21.68 -10.80 10.71
C THR A 196 -20.15 -10.86 10.74
N ILE A 197 -19.52 -9.76 10.35
CA ILE A 197 -18.07 -9.59 10.41
C ILE A 197 -17.72 -9.02 11.79
N LEU A 198 -16.77 -9.65 12.46
CA LEU A 198 -16.22 -9.25 13.75
C LEU A 198 -14.77 -8.77 13.57
N PRO A 199 -14.55 -7.47 13.35
CA PRO A 199 -13.21 -6.91 13.26
C PRO A 199 -12.53 -6.81 14.64
N GLU A 200 -11.26 -7.20 14.71
CA GLU A 200 -10.39 -7.13 15.88
C GLU A 200 -9.31 -6.05 15.63
N ASN A 201 -9.29 -5.01 16.48
CA ASN A 201 -8.36 -3.87 16.40
C ASN A 201 -8.35 -3.13 15.04
N ALA A 202 -9.49 -3.10 14.35
CA ALA A 202 -9.62 -2.34 13.10
C ALA A 202 -9.46 -0.81 13.30
N PRO A 203 -8.97 -0.09 12.28
CA PRO A 203 -8.88 1.37 12.31
C PRO A 203 -10.29 2.01 12.39
N LYS A 204 -10.34 3.27 12.87
CA LYS A 204 -11.59 4.01 12.98
C LYS A 204 -12.15 4.33 11.58
N GLY A 205 -13.48 4.25 11.44
CA GLY A 205 -14.18 4.61 10.20
C GLY A 205 -14.12 3.57 9.08
N ILE A 206 -13.73 2.32 9.37
CA ILE A 206 -13.94 1.23 8.42
C ILE A 206 -15.43 1.06 8.10
N ARG A 207 -15.74 0.63 6.88
CA ARG A 207 -17.09 0.24 6.45
C ARG A 207 -17.06 -1.16 5.86
N ILE A 208 -18.19 -1.84 5.95
CA ILE A 208 -18.39 -3.19 5.40
C ILE A 208 -19.59 -3.12 4.47
N VAL A 209 -19.35 -3.34 3.19
CA VAL A 209 -20.36 -3.13 2.14
C VAL A 209 -20.56 -4.38 1.29
N ASN A 210 -21.78 -4.59 0.82
CA ASN A 210 -22.11 -5.67 -0.11
C ASN A 210 -21.78 -5.29 -1.57
N GLU A 211 -22.17 -6.16 -2.52
CA GLU A 211 -21.93 -5.96 -3.96
C GLU A 211 -22.63 -4.72 -4.54
N ASN A 212 -23.73 -4.28 -3.91
CA ASN A 212 -24.45 -3.05 -4.27
C ASN A 212 -23.84 -1.78 -3.65
N GLY A 213 -22.83 -1.92 -2.77
CA GLY A 213 -22.26 -0.81 -2.01
C GLY A 213 -23.06 -0.43 -0.76
N GLU A 214 -24.06 -1.21 -0.36
CA GLU A 214 -24.87 -0.99 0.84
C GLU A 214 -24.06 -1.37 2.09
N GLU A 215 -24.02 -0.50 3.09
CA GLU A 215 -23.37 -0.77 4.38
C GLU A 215 -24.25 -1.68 5.24
N LYS A 216 -23.75 -2.87 5.61
CA LYS A 216 -24.52 -3.91 6.32
C LYS A 216 -23.75 -4.50 7.50
N SER A 217 -24.43 -4.63 8.64
CA SER A 217 -23.93 -5.30 9.85
C SER A 217 -24.25 -6.80 9.89
N ILE A 218 -25.27 -7.23 9.16
CA ILE A 218 -25.68 -8.62 8.97
C ILE A 218 -25.94 -8.82 7.48
N LEU A 219 -25.38 -9.88 6.91
CA LEU A 219 -25.53 -10.24 5.51
C LEU A 219 -26.11 -11.65 5.40
N SER A 220 -26.85 -11.93 4.33
CA SER A 220 -27.27 -13.30 3.99
C SER A 220 -26.09 -14.10 3.40
N ILE A 221 -26.11 -15.43 3.53
CA ILE A 221 -24.98 -16.30 3.09
C ILE A 221 -24.69 -16.29 1.58
N ASP A 222 -25.61 -15.78 0.77
CA ASP A 222 -25.49 -15.56 -0.67
C ASP A 222 -24.90 -14.18 -1.03
N GLU A 223 -24.91 -13.22 -0.11
CA GLU A 223 -24.24 -11.93 -0.28
C GLU A 223 -22.73 -12.06 -0.12
N LYS A 224 -21.96 -11.25 -0.86
CA LYS A 224 -20.53 -11.01 -0.63
C LYS A 224 -20.32 -9.71 0.13
N PHE A 225 -19.17 -9.57 0.79
CA PHE A 225 -18.78 -8.31 1.44
C PHE A 225 -17.36 -7.88 1.05
N LYS A 226 -17.08 -6.57 1.12
CA LYS A 226 -15.72 -6.03 1.08
C LYS A 226 -15.50 -5.01 2.19
N ILE A 227 -14.23 -4.77 2.52
CA ILE A 227 -13.82 -3.79 3.53
C ILE A 227 -13.39 -2.50 2.84
N LEU A 228 -13.88 -1.37 3.35
CA LEU A 228 -13.40 -0.03 3.00
C LEU A 228 -12.71 0.59 4.21
N ILE A 229 -11.49 1.10 4.03
CA ILE A 229 -10.69 1.78 5.05
C ILE A 229 -10.49 3.24 4.58
N PRO A 230 -10.69 4.29 5.41
CA PRO A 230 -10.47 5.67 4.98
C PRO A 230 -9.03 5.89 4.47
N LYS A 231 -8.84 6.57 3.33
CA LYS A 231 -7.52 6.65 2.67
C LYS A 231 -6.41 7.22 3.55
N ASP A 232 -6.73 8.14 4.46
CA ASP A 232 -5.76 8.82 5.34
C ASP A 232 -5.47 8.03 6.64
N THR A 233 -5.77 6.73 6.66
CA THR A 233 -5.42 5.80 7.76
C THR A 233 -3.96 5.37 7.62
N SER A 234 -3.11 5.57 8.64
CA SER A 234 -1.70 5.10 8.63
C SER A 234 -1.57 3.61 8.28
N SER A 235 -0.49 3.24 7.57
CA SER A 235 -0.20 1.85 7.16
C SER A 235 -0.33 0.86 8.33
N GLY A 236 -0.88 -0.33 8.05
CA GLY A 236 -1.13 -1.31 9.10
C GLY A 236 -1.76 -2.60 8.62
N ASN A 237 -2.24 -3.37 9.60
CA ASN A 237 -3.07 -4.54 9.37
C ASN A 237 -4.06 -4.71 10.54
N PHE A 238 -5.17 -5.39 10.28
CA PHE A 238 -6.10 -5.84 11.32
C PHE A 238 -6.63 -7.23 10.97
N LYS A 239 -7.25 -7.89 11.95
CA LYS A 239 -7.85 -9.22 11.82
C LYS A 239 -9.37 -9.14 11.86
N MET A 240 -10.06 -10.04 11.19
CA MET A 240 -11.51 -10.19 11.35
C MET A 240 -11.91 -11.66 11.34
N LYS A 241 -13.01 -11.97 12.01
CA LYS A 241 -13.69 -13.27 11.91
C LYS A 241 -15.08 -13.07 11.33
N VAL A 242 -15.59 -14.07 10.61
CA VAL A 242 -16.99 -14.14 10.20
C VAL A 242 -17.70 -15.06 11.19
N LYS A 243 -18.66 -14.53 11.96
CA LYS A 243 -19.60 -15.34 12.74
C LYS A 243 -20.88 -15.52 11.93
N SER A 244 -21.34 -16.75 11.79
CA SER A 244 -22.54 -17.10 11.03
C SER A 244 -23.50 -17.96 11.84
N THR A 245 -24.79 -17.79 11.58
CA THR A 245 -25.86 -18.73 11.98
C THR A 245 -26.36 -19.42 10.72
N LEU A 246 -26.16 -20.73 10.65
CA LEU A 246 -26.41 -21.56 9.47
C LEU A 246 -27.53 -22.55 9.74
N THR A 247 -28.49 -22.63 8.82
CA THR A 247 -29.60 -23.58 8.84
C THR A 247 -29.29 -24.73 7.91
N ASN A 248 -29.17 -25.94 8.45
CA ASN A 248 -28.93 -27.17 7.68
C ASN A 248 -30.08 -28.16 7.88
N LEU A 249 -30.35 -28.98 6.87
CA LEU A 249 -31.16 -30.19 7.05
C LEU A 249 -30.31 -31.26 7.73
N GLN A 250 -30.88 -31.97 8.70
CA GLN A 250 -30.24 -33.08 9.41
C GLN A 250 -31.25 -34.20 9.64
N ALA A 251 -30.80 -35.45 9.50
CA ALA A 251 -31.60 -36.63 9.76
C ALA A 251 -31.50 -36.98 11.25
N ILE A 252 -32.38 -36.35 12.04
CA ILE A 252 -32.42 -36.51 13.49
C ILE A 252 -32.96 -37.90 13.80
N ALA A 253 -32.30 -38.62 14.72
CA ALA A 253 -32.71 -39.94 15.17
C ALA A 253 -33.42 -39.83 16.52
N PHE A 254 -34.52 -40.56 16.68
CA PHE A 254 -35.34 -40.59 17.88
C PHE A 254 -35.40 -42.01 18.44
N LYS A 255 -35.28 -42.15 19.75
CA LYS A 255 -35.15 -43.42 20.45
C LYS A 255 -36.51 -44.02 20.80
N GLY A 256 -36.79 -45.21 20.28
CA GLY A 256 -37.92 -46.01 20.70
C GLY A 256 -37.67 -46.79 22.00
N SER A 257 -38.68 -47.52 22.45
CA SER A 257 -38.59 -48.47 23.58
C SER A 257 -38.15 -49.86 23.08
N GLU A 258 -37.97 -50.83 23.98
CA GLU A 258 -37.62 -52.22 23.59
C GLU A 258 -38.57 -52.87 22.58
N LYS A 259 -39.81 -52.35 22.46
CA LYS A 259 -40.85 -52.87 21.54
C LYS A 259 -41.18 -51.90 20.40
N VAL A 260 -40.67 -50.67 20.44
CA VAL A 260 -40.94 -49.61 19.47
C VAL A 260 -39.64 -49.26 18.78
N GLN A 261 -39.63 -49.28 17.46
CA GLN A 261 -38.40 -48.95 16.76
C GLN A 261 -37.96 -47.50 16.96
N ASN A 262 -36.66 -47.28 16.80
CA ASN A 262 -36.14 -45.94 16.56
C ASN A 262 -36.69 -45.40 15.23
N THR A 263 -36.84 -44.08 15.15
CA THR A 263 -37.29 -43.38 13.95
C THR A 263 -36.31 -42.28 13.56
N THR A 264 -36.44 -41.75 12.35
CA THR A 264 -35.70 -40.56 11.92
C THR A 264 -36.59 -39.56 11.21
N VAL A 265 -36.32 -38.27 11.42
CA VAL A 265 -37.02 -37.16 10.76
C VAL A 265 -35.97 -36.22 10.17
N LEU A 266 -36.16 -35.83 8.91
CA LEU A 266 -35.33 -34.81 8.28
C LEU A 266 -35.82 -33.43 8.71
N LEU A 267 -35.04 -32.75 9.55
CA LEU A 267 -35.44 -31.48 10.16
C LEU A 267 -34.39 -30.39 9.90
N GLN A 268 -34.84 -29.14 9.81
CA GLN A 268 -33.94 -27.99 9.85
C GLN A 268 -33.35 -27.83 11.26
N ARG A 269 -32.06 -27.54 11.33
CA ARG A 269 -31.31 -27.24 12.55
C ARG A 269 -30.40 -26.05 12.33
N ASN A 270 -30.49 -25.09 13.26
CA ASN A 270 -29.61 -23.92 13.28
C ASN A 270 -28.32 -24.25 14.03
N SER A 271 -27.22 -23.71 13.55
CA SER A 271 -25.90 -23.88 14.17
C SER A 271 -25.08 -22.61 14.03
N GLU A 272 -24.35 -22.26 15.10
CA GLU A 272 -23.37 -21.18 15.01
C GLU A 272 -22.03 -21.72 14.50
N LYS A 273 -21.39 -20.97 13.62
CA LYS A 273 -20.02 -21.21 13.15
C LYS A 273 -19.24 -19.91 13.14
N ILE A 274 -17.94 -20.00 13.35
CA ILE A 274 -17.01 -18.87 13.27
C ILE A 274 -15.83 -19.26 12.39
N SER A 275 -15.37 -18.35 11.55
CA SER A 275 -14.17 -18.55 10.73
C SER A 275 -12.90 -18.52 11.58
N THR A 276 -11.80 -18.97 10.98
CA THR A 276 -10.45 -18.56 11.38
C THR A 276 -10.25 -17.05 11.18
N ASP A 277 -9.16 -16.50 11.72
CA ASP A 277 -8.75 -15.12 11.43
C ASP A 277 -8.56 -14.92 9.93
N LEU A 278 -9.18 -13.88 9.38
CA LEU A 278 -8.90 -13.30 8.08
C LEU A 278 -8.09 -12.02 8.30
N VAL A 279 -7.04 -11.80 7.51
CA VAL A 279 -6.13 -10.67 7.68
C VAL A 279 -6.33 -9.66 6.56
N VAL A 280 -6.47 -8.38 6.91
CA VAL A 280 -6.43 -7.25 5.97
C VAL A 280 -5.22 -6.40 6.30
N ASN A 281 -4.41 -6.09 5.29
CA ASN A 281 -3.24 -5.19 5.39
C ASN A 281 -3.34 -4.05 4.37
N TRP A 282 -2.65 -2.94 4.61
CA TRP A 282 -2.57 -1.81 3.68
C TRP A 282 -1.32 -0.97 3.91
N GLU A 283 -0.86 -0.32 2.85
CA GLU A 283 0.21 0.68 2.89
C GLU A 283 -0.33 2.04 2.46
N SER A 284 -0.21 3.02 3.35
CA SER A 284 -0.60 4.41 3.11
C SER A 284 0.65 5.25 2.93
N VAL A 285 1.01 5.43 1.66
CA VAL A 285 2.20 6.19 1.24
C VAL A 285 1.83 7.31 0.27
N GLY A 286 2.67 8.34 0.24
CA GLY A 286 2.57 9.45 -0.71
C GLY A 286 3.95 9.87 -1.23
N PHE A 287 3.96 11.04 -1.86
CA PHE A 287 5.14 11.60 -2.53
C PHE A 287 5.41 13.01 -2.02
N LEU A 288 6.69 13.39 -1.96
CA LEU A 288 7.15 14.76 -1.69
C LEU A 288 7.92 15.28 -2.89
N LYS A 289 7.60 16.49 -3.34
CA LYS A 289 8.30 17.23 -4.38
C LYS A 289 8.73 18.59 -3.86
N ILE A 290 10.04 18.80 -3.74
CA ILE A 290 10.63 20.09 -3.41
C ILE A 290 10.99 20.78 -4.73
N MET A 291 10.53 22.01 -4.92
CA MET A 291 10.85 22.86 -6.07
C MET A 291 11.63 24.08 -5.60
N LYS A 292 12.85 24.24 -6.13
CA LYS A 292 13.80 25.25 -5.68
C LYS A 292 13.97 26.38 -6.68
N LEU A 293 13.73 27.59 -6.19
CA LEU A 293 13.76 28.83 -6.96
C LEU A 293 14.77 29.84 -6.41
N GLY A 294 15.23 30.75 -7.26
CA GLY A 294 15.91 32.00 -6.88
C GLY A 294 14.94 33.19 -6.79
N GLU A 295 15.50 34.38 -6.61
CA GLU A 295 14.74 35.65 -6.45
C GLU A 295 13.85 35.96 -7.66
N LYS A 296 14.22 35.52 -8.87
CA LYS A 296 13.54 35.78 -10.14
C LYS A 296 12.76 34.56 -10.68
N LYS A 297 12.53 33.54 -9.84
CA LYS A 297 11.91 32.25 -10.19
C LYS A 297 12.74 31.39 -11.18
N GLU A 298 14.04 31.63 -11.27
CA GLU A 298 15.00 30.73 -11.90
C GLU A 298 15.11 29.41 -11.10
N LEU A 299 15.23 28.27 -11.79
CA LEU A 299 15.31 26.94 -11.16
C LEU A 299 16.73 26.69 -10.62
N LEU A 300 16.86 26.23 -9.37
CA LEU A 300 18.18 26.07 -8.72
C LEU A 300 18.56 24.60 -8.51
N LYS A 301 19.64 24.18 -9.16
CA LYS A 301 20.31 22.89 -8.94
C LYS A 301 21.21 22.93 -7.71
N GLY A 302 21.34 21.81 -7.01
CA GLY A 302 22.40 21.58 -6.02
C GLY A 302 22.08 22.03 -4.59
N ALA A 303 20.91 22.61 -4.32
CA ALA A 303 20.40 22.71 -2.95
C ALA A 303 20.22 21.29 -2.38
N VAL A 304 20.71 21.07 -1.16
CA VAL A 304 20.54 19.80 -0.41
C VAL A 304 19.60 20.04 0.76
N PHE A 305 18.58 19.19 0.85
CA PHE A 305 17.56 19.19 1.89
C PHE A 305 17.66 17.95 2.75
N GLU A 306 17.58 18.13 4.07
CA GLU A 306 17.21 17.06 4.99
C GLU A 306 15.68 16.99 5.08
N VAL A 307 15.11 15.83 4.78
CA VAL A 307 13.69 15.50 4.95
C VAL A 307 13.57 14.50 6.08
N SER A 308 12.81 14.82 7.14
CA SER A 308 12.73 13.98 8.34
C SER A 308 11.37 14.01 9.05
N ASN A 309 11.06 12.93 9.74
CA ASN A 309 10.00 12.82 10.76
C ASN A 309 10.51 11.93 11.91
N GLU A 310 9.64 11.47 12.80
CA GLU A 310 10.04 10.65 13.97
C GLU A 310 10.73 9.32 13.60
N ASN A 311 10.41 8.73 12.45
CA ASN A 311 10.85 7.39 12.03
C ASN A 311 11.61 7.38 10.69
N PHE A 312 11.83 8.56 10.09
CA PHE A 312 12.44 8.71 8.76
C PHE A 312 13.41 9.89 8.73
N LYS A 313 14.56 9.73 8.07
CA LYS A 313 15.48 10.83 7.78
C LYS A 313 16.28 10.52 6.51
N GLN A 314 16.19 11.39 5.51
CA GLN A 314 16.91 11.24 4.25
C GLN A 314 17.33 12.61 3.69
N ASN A 315 18.53 12.68 3.11
CA ASN A 315 18.98 13.86 2.38
C ASN A 315 18.67 13.73 0.88
N VAL A 316 18.21 14.81 0.26
CA VAL A 316 17.92 14.88 -1.18
C VAL A 316 18.50 16.14 -1.81
N THR A 317 18.93 16.03 -3.07
CA THR A 317 19.56 17.13 -3.81
C THR A 317 18.72 17.50 -5.02
N THR A 318 18.58 18.81 -5.26
CA THR A 318 17.84 19.35 -6.40
C THR A 318 18.60 19.16 -7.73
N ASN A 319 17.88 18.67 -8.75
CA ASN A 319 18.40 18.38 -10.08
C ASN A 319 18.46 19.64 -10.99
N ASP A 320 18.82 19.47 -12.27
CA ASP A 320 18.90 20.55 -13.26
C ASP A 320 17.57 21.31 -13.50
N LYS A 321 16.44 20.75 -13.08
CA LYS A 321 15.12 21.40 -13.13
C LYS A 321 14.72 22.03 -11.79
N GLY A 322 15.66 22.15 -10.84
CA GLY A 322 15.41 22.65 -9.49
C GLY A 322 14.51 21.73 -8.65
N ILE A 323 14.39 20.45 -9.00
CA ILE A 323 13.46 19.51 -8.37
C ILE A 323 14.21 18.46 -7.56
N ALA A 324 13.73 18.17 -6.34
CA ALA A 324 14.06 16.98 -5.58
C ALA A 324 12.77 16.23 -5.23
N GLU A 325 12.74 14.91 -5.43
CA GLU A 325 11.54 14.07 -5.28
C GLU A 325 11.83 12.87 -4.37
N LEU A 326 10.84 12.52 -3.52
CA LEU A 326 10.80 11.31 -2.71
C LEU A 326 9.44 10.65 -2.90
N GLY A 327 9.43 9.33 -3.09
CA GLY A 327 8.22 8.51 -3.14
C GLY A 327 8.20 7.47 -2.04
N ASN A 328 7.08 6.76 -1.92
CA ASN A 328 6.85 5.72 -0.90
C ASN A 328 7.07 6.23 0.54
N LEU A 329 6.80 7.51 0.78
CA LEU A 329 6.87 8.10 2.12
C LEU A 329 5.59 7.73 2.89
N PRO A 330 5.68 7.08 4.08
CA PRO A 330 4.52 6.90 4.95
C PRO A 330 3.80 8.22 5.21
N ILE A 331 2.47 8.21 5.23
CA ILE A 331 1.70 9.44 5.48
C ILE A 331 2.02 10.08 6.84
N GLY A 332 1.96 11.41 6.87
CA GLY A 332 2.24 12.20 8.07
C GLY A 332 2.92 13.53 7.79
N ILE A 333 3.32 14.21 8.86
CA ILE A 333 3.96 15.53 8.78
C ILE A 333 5.49 15.34 8.74
N TYR A 334 6.11 15.87 7.69
CA TYR A 334 7.55 15.90 7.49
C TYR A 334 8.10 17.30 7.75
N SER A 335 9.30 17.34 8.31
CA SER A 335 10.16 18.52 8.38
C SER A 335 11.11 18.53 7.18
N VAL A 336 11.24 19.67 6.52
CA VAL A 336 12.17 19.90 5.41
C VAL A 336 13.08 21.07 5.78
N LYS A 337 14.39 20.85 5.77
CA LYS A 337 15.40 21.85 6.13
C LYS A 337 16.50 21.91 5.08
N GLU A 338 16.85 23.09 4.59
CA GLU A 338 18.04 23.25 3.75
C GLU A 338 19.29 23.07 4.61
N ILE A 339 20.19 22.19 4.17
CA ILE A 339 21.47 21.92 4.85
C ILE A 339 22.68 22.35 4.00
N GLN A 340 22.48 22.59 2.71
CA GLN A 340 23.47 23.18 1.81
C GLN A 340 22.74 23.97 0.72
N ALA A 341 23.12 25.24 0.54
CA ALA A 341 22.57 26.10 -0.51
C ALA A 341 23.18 25.79 -1.88
N PRO A 342 22.50 26.14 -2.99
CA PRO A 342 23.10 26.23 -4.32
C PRO A 342 24.28 27.21 -4.34
N ALA A 343 25.22 27.00 -5.28
CA ALA A 343 26.34 27.92 -5.47
C ALA A 343 25.85 29.34 -5.80
N GLY A 344 26.32 30.33 -5.04
CA GLY A 344 25.93 31.74 -5.18
C GLY A 344 24.67 32.17 -4.41
N TYR A 345 24.06 31.28 -3.62
CA TYR A 345 22.82 31.54 -2.88
C TYR A 345 23.00 31.42 -1.35
N VAL A 346 22.18 32.17 -0.62
CA VAL A 346 22.15 32.17 0.86
C VAL A 346 21.38 30.96 1.38
N LEU A 347 21.96 30.26 2.36
CA LEU A 347 21.34 29.11 3.05
C LEU A 347 20.14 29.54 3.91
N ASP A 348 18.93 29.06 3.58
CA ASP A 348 17.76 29.19 4.46
C ASP A 348 17.70 27.98 5.41
N GLY A 349 18.38 28.09 6.54
CA GLY A 349 18.40 27.05 7.58
C GLY A 349 17.07 26.86 8.34
N SER A 350 15.98 27.56 7.97
CA SER A 350 14.70 27.43 8.66
C SER A 350 13.92 26.18 8.23
N THR A 351 13.42 25.44 9.22
CA THR A 351 12.63 24.22 9.00
C THR A 351 11.23 24.56 8.51
N LYS A 352 10.84 24.01 7.36
CA LYS A 352 9.44 24.03 6.88
C LYS A 352 8.76 22.72 7.25
N LYS A 353 7.44 22.73 7.41
CA LYS A 353 6.62 21.52 7.61
C LYS A 353 5.72 21.29 6.40
N ILE A 354 5.52 20.03 6.03
CA ILE A 354 4.61 19.62 4.96
C ILE A 354 3.95 18.28 5.31
N GLU A 355 2.69 18.12 4.92
CA GLU A 355 1.90 16.90 5.14
C GLU A 355 1.94 16.03 3.87
N VAL A 356 2.28 14.75 4.01
CA VAL A 356 2.21 13.74 2.95
C VAL A 356 0.95 12.91 3.16
N LYS A 357 0.14 12.76 2.10
CA LYS A 357 -1.17 12.06 2.09
C LYS A 357 -1.18 10.91 1.09
N THR A 358 -2.09 9.96 1.30
CA THR A 358 -2.12 8.69 0.57
C THR A 358 -2.39 8.88 -0.92
N GLY A 359 -1.43 8.48 -1.76
CA GLY A 359 -1.47 8.62 -3.21
C GLY A 359 -1.24 10.05 -3.74
N GLU A 360 -1.05 11.03 -2.86
CA GLU A 360 -0.91 12.44 -3.22
C GLU A 360 0.57 12.86 -3.34
N THR A 361 0.86 13.86 -4.18
CA THR A 361 2.17 14.51 -4.24
C THR A 361 2.12 15.84 -3.52
N ALA A 362 2.73 15.90 -2.33
CA ALA A 362 2.89 17.13 -1.58
C ALA A 362 3.99 17.99 -2.23
N VAL A 363 3.67 19.23 -2.61
CA VAL A 363 4.60 20.13 -3.32
C VAL A 363 5.04 21.27 -2.40
N LEU A 364 6.36 21.48 -2.27
CA LEU A 364 6.97 22.54 -1.49
C LEU A 364 7.83 23.45 -2.37
N GLU A 365 7.39 24.69 -2.63
CA GLU A 365 8.18 25.71 -3.32
C GLU A 365 9.05 26.49 -2.33
N LEU A 366 10.37 26.55 -2.55
CA LEU A 366 11.34 27.24 -1.69
C LEU A 366 12.26 28.18 -2.47
N LYS A 367 12.44 29.40 -1.96
CA LYS A 367 13.30 30.44 -2.56
C LYS A 367 14.60 30.60 -1.78
N ASN A 368 15.71 30.91 -2.45
CA ASN A 368 16.89 31.49 -1.80
C ASN A 368 17.10 32.92 -2.29
N GLU A 369 17.75 33.71 -1.45
CA GLU A 369 18.33 35.00 -1.84
C GLU A 369 19.69 34.79 -2.51
N ASN A 370 20.03 35.68 -3.43
CA ASN A 370 21.35 35.73 -4.05
C ASN A 370 22.37 36.32 -3.07
N ILE A 371 23.55 35.71 -2.96
CA ILE A 371 24.68 36.29 -2.23
C ILE A 371 25.10 37.61 -2.91
N LYS A 372 25.18 38.68 -2.12
CA LYS A 372 25.55 40.04 -2.54
C LYS A 372 26.59 40.61 -1.57
N GLY A 373 27.60 41.30 -2.10
CA GLY A 373 28.65 41.96 -1.31
C GLY A 373 29.02 43.34 -1.87
N GLU A 374 30.03 43.97 -1.30
CA GLU A 374 30.52 45.30 -1.69
C GLU A 374 32.05 45.33 -1.82
N LEU A 375 32.56 45.87 -2.93
CA LEU A 375 33.97 46.28 -3.04
C LEU A 375 34.08 47.76 -2.63
N GLU A 376 34.98 48.07 -1.70
CA GLU A 376 35.34 49.41 -1.26
C GLU A 376 36.79 49.70 -1.63
N ILE A 377 37.02 50.56 -2.63
CA ILE A 377 38.35 50.99 -3.06
C ILE A 377 38.69 52.34 -2.41
N THR A 378 39.79 52.40 -1.68
CA THR A 378 40.36 53.66 -1.16
C THR A 378 41.58 54.08 -1.99
N LYS A 379 41.51 55.26 -2.60
CA LYS A 379 42.54 55.81 -3.48
C LYS A 379 43.41 56.81 -2.73
N VAL A 380 44.72 56.58 -2.74
CA VAL A 380 45.71 57.41 -2.03
C VAL A 380 46.93 57.74 -2.89
N ASP A 381 47.71 58.74 -2.46
CA ASP A 381 49.05 59.01 -3.00
C ASP A 381 50.02 57.89 -2.56
N ILE A 382 50.97 57.52 -3.43
CA ILE A 382 52.02 56.55 -3.10
C ILE A 382 53.04 57.11 -2.10
N ALA A 383 53.28 58.43 -2.11
CA ALA A 383 54.20 59.13 -1.22
C ALA A 383 53.59 59.46 0.15
N ASP A 384 52.25 59.63 0.22
CA ASP A 384 51.51 59.83 1.46
C ASP A 384 50.16 59.09 1.43
N GLY A 385 50.05 58.03 2.25
CA GLY A 385 48.82 57.25 2.38
C GLY A 385 47.65 57.99 3.05
N ASN A 386 47.89 59.15 3.67
CA ASN A 386 46.82 59.99 4.23
C ASN A 386 46.17 60.88 3.18
N THR A 387 46.92 61.34 2.18
CA THR A 387 46.39 62.08 1.03
C THR A 387 45.42 61.22 0.22
N LYS A 388 44.13 61.59 0.25
CA LYS A 388 43.04 60.90 -0.45
C LYS A 388 42.80 61.52 -1.82
N LEU A 389 42.54 60.70 -2.83
CA LEU A 389 42.47 61.14 -4.23
C LEU A 389 41.06 60.99 -4.82
N PRO A 390 40.31 62.08 -4.99
CA PRO A 390 38.99 62.06 -5.65
C PRO A 390 39.11 61.95 -7.17
N ASN A 391 37.99 61.59 -7.80
CA ASN A 391 37.79 61.51 -9.26
C ASN A 391 38.61 60.46 -10.03
N ALA A 392 39.33 59.56 -9.34
CA ALA A 392 39.90 58.37 -9.97
C ALA A 392 38.76 57.41 -10.38
N GLU A 393 38.73 56.96 -11.64
CA GLU A 393 37.71 56.03 -12.13
C GLU A 393 38.22 54.60 -12.14
N PHE A 394 37.40 53.69 -11.61
CA PHE A 394 37.62 52.25 -11.66
C PHE A 394 36.56 51.57 -12.51
N THR A 395 37.01 50.59 -13.31
CA THR A 395 36.15 49.70 -14.08
C THR A 395 36.29 48.27 -13.56
N ILE A 396 35.15 47.63 -13.28
CA ILE A 396 35.08 46.25 -12.79
C ILE A 396 34.64 45.32 -13.93
N TYR A 397 35.32 44.18 -14.05
CA TYR A 397 35.10 43.14 -15.05
C TYR A 397 34.77 41.81 -14.36
N ASN A 398 33.89 41.01 -14.96
CA ASN A 398 33.59 39.66 -14.47
C ASN A 398 34.66 38.63 -14.91
N GLU A 399 34.49 37.37 -14.51
CA GLU A 399 35.39 36.26 -14.86
C GLU A 399 35.54 36.03 -16.38
N GLN A 400 34.58 36.46 -17.21
CA GLN A 400 34.67 36.42 -18.67
C GLN A 400 35.32 37.67 -19.29
N GLY A 401 35.83 38.61 -18.48
CA GLY A 401 36.44 39.86 -18.92
C GLY A 401 35.45 40.92 -19.40
N LYS A 402 34.14 40.72 -19.22
CA LYS A 402 33.10 41.69 -19.59
C LYS A 402 32.97 42.76 -18.51
N GLU A 403 32.90 44.02 -18.92
CA GLU A 403 32.60 45.15 -18.04
C GLU A 403 31.24 44.99 -17.33
N VAL A 404 31.24 45.18 -16.02
CA VAL A 404 30.08 45.06 -15.12
C VAL A 404 29.61 46.42 -14.65
N VAL A 405 30.53 47.27 -14.18
CA VAL A 405 30.22 48.58 -13.60
C VAL A 405 31.46 49.49 -13.62
N LYS A 406 31.23 50.81 -13.74
CA LYS A 406 32.22 51.88 -13.55
C LYS A 406 31.83 52.76 -12.37
N GLY A 407 32.81 53.38 -11.72
CA GLY A 407 32.58 54.32 -10.62
C GLY A 407 33.82 55.14 -10.28
N LYS A 408 33.61 56.33 -9.74
CA LYS A 408 34.68 57.28 -9.37
C LYS A 408 34.82 57.40 -7.87
N THR A 409 36.03 57.73 -7.42
CA THR A 409 36.29 58.02 -6.01
C THR A 409 35.67 59.37 -5.60
N ASN A 410 35.01 59.38 -4.45
CA ASN A 410 34.46 60.58 -3.83
C ASN A 410 35.57 61.47 -3.22
N GLU A 411 35.18 62.57 -2.57
CA GLU A 411 36.08 63.52 -1.90
C GLU A 411 37.02 62.87 -0.86
N GLN A 412 36.57 61.79 -0.22
CA GLN A 412 37.35 61.02 0.76
C GLN A 412 38.25 59.95 0.09
N GLY A 413 38.32 59.94 -1.25
CA GLY A 413 39.06 58.98 -2.05
C GLY A 413 38.43 57.59 -2.12
N ILE A 414 37.14 57.44 -1.79
CA ILE A 414 36.47 56.14 -1.69
C ILE A 414 35.52 55.91 -2.87
N ALA A 415 35.58 54.73 -3.48
CA ALA A 415 34.59 54.21 -4.42
C ALA A 415 33.98 52.91 -3.89
N LYS A 416 32.65 52.75 -3.98
CA LYS A 416 31.90 51.59 -3.46
C LYS A 416 31.09 50.93 -4.56
N PHE A 417 31.14 49.59 -4.63
CA PHE A 417 30.50 48.81 -5.70
C PHE A 417 29.78 47.59 -5.12
N LYS A 418 28.44 47.59 -5.17
CA LYS A 418 27.64 46.42 -4.77
C LYS A 418 27.55 45.41 -5.91
N LEU A 419 27.93 44.17 -5.64
CA LEU A 419 28.11 43.12 -6.65
C LEU A 419 27.51 41.79 -6.17
N PRO A 420 26.95 40.97 -7.09
CA PRO A 420 26.55 39.61 -6.76
C PRO A 420 27.77 38.70 -6.55
N TYR A 421 27.54 37.50 -6.00
CA TYR A 421 28.51 36.42 -5.92
C TYR A 421 29.31 36.23 -7.22
N GLY A 422 30.61 35.97 -7.08
CA GLY A 422 31.48 35.62 -8.20
C GLY A 422 32.87 36.23 -8.10
N LYS A 423 33.69 35.90 -9.10
CA LYS A 423 35.06 36.41 -9.27
C LYS A 423 35.07 37.60 -10.22
N TYR A 424 35.89 38.58 -9.87
CA TYR A 424 36.00 39.84 -10.57
C TYR A 424 37.46 40.29 -10.68
N THR A 425 37.71 41.14 -11.67
CA THR A 425 38.93 41.96 -11.72
C THR A 425 38.55 43.42 -11.85
N TYR A 426 39.46 44.34 -11.48
CA TYR A 426 39.27 45.76 -11.73
C TYR A 426 40.59 46.45 -12.09
N LYS A 427 40.45 47.58 -12.78
CA LYS A 427 41.54 48.48 -13.19
C LYS A 427 41.16 49.93 -12.94
N GLU A 428 42.15 50.79 -12.73
CA GLU A 428 41.96 52.22 -12.89
C GLU A 428 41.85 52.53 -14.40
N THR A 429 40.79 53.24 -14.80
CA THR A 429 40.54 53.63 -16.20
C THR A 429 40.67 55.13 -16.44
N ILE A 430 40.60 55.94 -15.38
CA ILE A 430 40.93 57.37 -15.42
C ILE A 430 41.71 57.69 -14.14
N ALA A 431 42.94 58.19 -14.29
CA ALA A 431 43.75 58.64 -13.17
C ALA A 431 43.15 59.91 -12.52
N PRO A 432 43.34 60.11 -11.20
CA PRO A 432 43.01 61.38 -10.57
C PRO A 432 43.94 62.49 -11.10
N ASN A 433 43.42 63.72 -11.19
CA ASN A 433 44.13 64.84 -11.83
C ASN A 433 45.54 65.09 -11.23
N GLY A 434 46.57 65.11 -12.08
CA GLY A 434 47.97 65.28 -11.68
C GLY A 434 48.66 64.01 -11.19
N TYR A 435 48.13 62.82 -11.50
CA TYR A 435 48.71 61.52 -11.17
C TYR A 435 48.81 60.63 -12.41
N VAL A 436 49.88 59.84 -12.47
CA VAL A 436 50.05 58.78 -13.46
C VAL A 436 49.02 57.68 -13.19
N ILE A 437 48.42 57.13 -14.24
CA ILE A 437 47.48 56.01 -14.17
C ILE A 437 48.15 54.75 -13.62
N ASN A 438 47.43 54.00 -12.79
CA ASN A 438 47.88 52.69 -12.33
C ASN A 438 47.36 51.58 -13.27
N GLU A 439 48.25 50.98 -14.04
CA GLU A 439 47.95 49.90 -15.01
C GLU A 439 47.77 48.51 -14.37
N GLU A 440 47.98 48.37 -13.06
CA GLU A 440 47.84 47.12 -12.32
C GLU A 440 46.41 46.55 -12.40
N THR A 441 46.32 45.23 -12.53
CA THR A 441 45.04 44.51 -12.55
C THR A 441 44.83 43.83 -11.20
N PHE A 442 43.82 44.26 -10.46
CA PHE A 442 43.49 43.68 -9.16
C PHE A 442 42.39 42.64 -9.32
N SER A 443 42.41 41.58 -8.51
CA SER A 443 41.35 40.55 -8.45
C SER A 443 40.69 40.50 -7.08
N PHE A 444 39.42 40.11 -7.04
CA PHE A 444 38.67 39.85 -5.82
C PHE A 444 37.52 38.87 -6.12
N GLU A 445 36.93 38.28 -5.07
CA GLU A 445 35.86 37.30 -5.18
C GLU A 445 34.85 37.53 -4.06
N ILE A 446 33.59 37.81 -4.40
CA ILE A 446 32.49 37.93 -3.43
C ILE A 446 32.02 36.51 -3.10
N LYS A 447 32.21 36.07 -1.85
CA LYS A 447 31.88 34.73 -1.37
C LYS A 447 30.74 34.73 -0.36
N GLU A 448 30.70 35.72 0.52
CA GLU A 448 29.76 35.75 1.65
C GLU A 448 28.72 36.86 1.49
N ASN A 449 27.53 36.65 2.05
CA ASN A 449 26.45 37.63 1.93
C ASN A 449 26.68 38.79 2.90
N GLY A 450 26.70 40.01 2.39
CA GLY A 450 27.08 41.22 3.14
C GLY A 450 28.59 41.44 3.28
N GLU A 451 29.43 40.65 2.60
CA GLU A 451 30.88 40.82 2.59
C GLU A 451 31.29 42.20 2.07
N ILE A 452 32.23 42.88 2.75
CA ILE A 452 32.81 44.15 2.31
C ILE A 452 34.32 44.00 2.14
N ILE A 453 34.76 43.91 0.88
CA ILE A 453 36.17 43.76 0.51
C ILE A 453 36.80 45.15 0.38
N LYS A 454 37.85 45.43 1.18
CA LYS A 454 38.50 46.75 1.23
C LYS A 454 39.87 46.72 0.59
N HIS A 455 40.05 47.44 -0.51
CA HIS A 455 41.32 47.56 -1.23
C HIS A 455 41.87 48.99 -1.17
N ILE A 456 43.20 49.13 -1.14
CA ILE A 456 43.89 50.44 -1.18
C ILE A 456 44.72 50.51 -2.46
N VAL A 457 44.43 51.49 -3.34
CA VAL A 457 45.12 51.65 -4.62
C VAL A 457 45.91 52.96 -4.62
N LYS A 458 47.22 52.87 -4.88
CA LYS A 458 48.17 53.98 -4.84
C LYS A 458 48.51 54.47 -6.25
N ASN A 459 48.66 55.78 -6.45
CA ASN A 459 49.23 56.34 -7.69
C ASN A 459 50.45 57.21 -7.40
N LYS A 460 51.36 57.26 -8.36
CA LYS A 460 52.47 58.20 -8.37
C LYS A 460 52.01 59.53 -8.98
N LYS A 461 52.35 60.64 -8.31
CA LYS A 461 52.11 61.99 -8.80
C LYS A 461 52.90 62.26 -10.09
N GLU A 462 52.33 63.03 -11.02
CA GLU A 462 53.03 63.43 -12.24
C GLU A 462 54.21 64.36 -11.92
N GLU A 463 55.37 64.06 -12.50
CA GLU A 463 56.56 64.91 -12.37
C GLU A 463 56.46 66.09 -13.34
N LYS A 464 56.41 67.32 -12.81
CA LYS A 464 56.43 68.53 -13.63
C LYS A 464 57.81 68.71 -14.26
N VAL A 465 57.91 68.46 -15.56
CA VAL A 465 59.12 68.73 -16.35
C VAL A 465 59.39 70.24 -16.38
N SER A 466 60.53 70.66 -15.83
CA SER A 466 61.05 72.01 -16.00
C SER A 466 61.87 72.12 -17.30
N LEU A 467 61.58 73.13 -18.12
CA LEU A 467 62.28 73.40 -19.37
C LEU A 467 63.61 74.15 -19.10
N PRO A 468 64.77 73.66 -19.58
CA PRO A 468 66.03 74.42 -19.54
C PRO A 468 66.23 75.30 -20.78
N SER A 469 66.84 76.47 -20.59
CA SER A 469 67.15 77.46 -21.61
C SER A 469 68.55 77.30 -22.25
N LYS A 470 68.66 77.73 -23.51
CA LYS A 470 69.86 77.77 -24.41
C LYS A 470 70.69 79.06 -24.21
N PRO A 471 71.81 79.33 -24.93
CA PRO A 471 72.78 78.46 -25.67
C PRO A 471 74.28 78.85 -25.50
N ASN A 472 75.25 78.09 -26.08
CA ASN A 472 76.31 78.68 -26.95
C ASN A 472 77.16 77.68 -27.82
N LYS A 473 77.87 78.24 -28.82
CA LYS A 473 78.69 77.67 -29.94
C LYS A 473 80.17 77.40 -29.54
N PRO A 474 81.15 76.97 -30.42
CA PRO A 474 81.10 76.37 -31.79
C PRO A 474 82.03 75.13 -32.06
N THR A 475 81.97 74.59 -33.28
CA THR A 475 82.84 73.59 -34.00
C THR A 475 84.22 74.15 -34.45
N PRO A 476 85.21 73.43 -35.10
CA PRO A 476 85.07 72.31 -36.08
C PRO A 476 86.18 71.19 -36.19
N SER A 477 85.95 70.29 -37.17
CA SER A 477 86.91 69.57 -38.06
C SER A 477 87.30 68.12 -37.73
N GLY A 478 87.35 67.15 -38.66
CA GLY A 478 87.03 67.17 -40.11
C GLY A 478 87.20 65.78 -40.79
N GLU A 479 86.81 65.68 -42.07
CA GLU A 479 87.27 64.73 -43.15
C GLU A 479 87.29 63.18 -42.93
N VAL A 480 87.03 62.27 -43.89
CA VAL A 480 86.62 62.36 -45.32
C VAL A 480 85.85 61.07 -45.75
N LYS A 481 85.13 61.13 -46.88
CA LYS A 481 84.30 60.08 -47.56
C LYS A 481 85.17 59.14 -48.46
N PRO A 482 84.70 58.08 -49.21
CA PRO A 482 83.44 58.04 -49.99
C PRO A 482 82.74 56.66 -50.25
N SER A 483 81.64 56.74 -51.04
CA SER A 483 81.17 55.78 -52.08
C SER A 483 80.60 54.39 -51.68
N VAL A 484 79.57 53.82 -52.34
CA VAL A 484 78.70 54.27 -53.47
C VAL A 484 77.41 53.39 -53.55
N ASP A 485 76.28 53.99 -53.97
CA ASP A 485 75.05 53.51 -54.68
C ASP A 485 74.43 52.09 -54.41
N VAL A 486 73.16 51.74 -54.70
CA VAL A 486 72.18 52.17 -55.73
C VAL A 486 70.72 52.11 -55.19
N LYS A 487 69.84 52.99 -55.71
CA LYS A 487 68.35 53.06 -55.53
C LYS A 487 67.63 52.35 -56.72
N PRO A 488 66.38 51.81 -56.63
CA PRO A 488 65.16 52.65 -56.42
C PRO A 488 63.95 51.97 -55.67
N VAL A 489 63.19 52.68 -54.83
CA VAL A 489 61.88 53.39 -55.06
C VAL A 489 60.63 52.50 -55.16
N GLN A 490 59.75 52.60 -54.13
CA GLN A 490 58.26 52.58 -54.09
C GLN A 490 57.47 51.43 -54.80
N GLN A 491 56.24 51.05 -54.43
CA GLN A 491 55.18 51.76 -53.69
C GLN A 491 54.17 50.81 -52.97
N SER A 492 53.44 51.39 -52.04
CA SER A 492 52.24 50.98 -51.27
C SER A 492 51.34 49.78 -51.65
N ASN A 493 50.81 49.17 -50.57
CA ASN A 493 49.47 48.55 -50.38
C ASN A 493 49.14 47.18 -51.00
N THR A 494 48.56 46.27 -50.18
CA THR A 494 47.12 45.87 -50.26
C THR A 494 46.68 44.92 -49.12
N HIS A 495 45.36 44.70 -49.02
CA HIS A 495 44.60 44.04 -47.96
C HIS A 495 44.23 42.56 -48.28
N ASN A 496 43.83 41.83 -47.22
CA ASN A 496 42.75 40.82 -47.14
C ASN A 496 42.82 39.38 -47.73
N GLU A 497 42.50 38.44 -46.82
CA GLU A 497 41.43 37.40 -46.85
C GLU A 497 41.39 36.17 -47.81
N VAL A 498 41.29 35.00 -47.15
CA VAL A 498 40.22 33.95 -47.24
C VAL A 498 39.94 33.21 -48.57
N ARG A 499 40.03 31.86 -48.52
CA ARG A 499 39.00 30.82 -48.86
C ARG A 499 39.60 29.40 -48.60
N LEU A 500 38.93 28.47 -47.90
CA LEU A 500 37.88 27.50 -48.34
C LEU A 500 38.32 26.57 -49.50
N PRO A 501 37.93 25.26 -49.54
CA PRO A 501 36.58 24.69 -49.30
C PRO A 501 36.60 23.55 -48.22
N ALA A 502 35.66 22.60 -48.04
CA ALA A 502 34.44 22.17 -48.78
C ALA A 502 33.31 21.62 -47.85
N THR A 503 32.47 20.69 -48.33
CA THR A 503 31.23 20.15 -47.72
C THR A 503 31.20 18.62 -47.57
N GLY A 504 30.60 18.13 -46.46
CA GLY A 504 29.55 17.08 -46.42
C GLY A 504 29.87 15.63 -46.82
N GLY A 505 29.56 14.67 -45.92
CA GLY A 505 29.56 13.23 -46.21
C GLY A 505 28.88 12.41 -45.11
N VAL A 506 28.08 11.40 -45.49
CA VAL A 506 27.27 10.55 -44.60
C VAL A 506 28.01 9.22 -44.36
N GLY A 507 27.91 8.62 -43.17
CA GLY A 507 28.43 7.26 -42.94
C GLY A 507 28.46 6.85 -41.47
N ASN A 508 27.47 6.09 -41.03
CA ASN A 508 27.37 5.57 -39.66
C ASN A 508 27.78 4.09 -39.65
N GLU A 509 29.06 3.80 -39.38
CA GLU A 509 29.54 2.42 -39.20
C GLU A 509 29.97 2.18 -37.74
N PHE A 510 29.12 1.48 -37.00
CA PHE A 510 29.41 0.97 -35.67
C PHE A 510 30.30 -0.27 -35.76
N THR A 511 31.54 -0.18 -35.31
CA THR A 511 32.39 -1.36 -35.04
C THR A 511 33.11 -1.23 -33.70
N ALA A 512 32.70 -2.03 -32.70
CA ALA A 512 33.57 -2.94 -31.95
C ALA A 512 32.91 -3.49 -30.66
N LEU A 513 33.05 -4.80 -30.47
CA LEU A 513 33.12 -5.52 -29.18
C LEU A 513 31.86 -5.60 -28.29
N PHE A 514 30.89 -6.37 -28.78
CA PHE A 514 30.02 -7.19 -27.94
C PHE A 514 30.83 -8.35 -27.29
N VAL A 515 31.09 -8.32 -25.98
CA VAL A 515 31.52 -9.51 -25.21
C VAL A 515 30.92 -9.50 -23.79
N LEU A 516 30.01 -10.45 -23.54
CA LEU A 516 29.63 -11.05 -22.25
C LEU A 516 29.21 -10.13 -21.07
N GLY A 517 27.89 -9.99 -20.88
CA GLY A 517 27.26 -9.41 -19.68
C GLY A 517 25.93 -10.05 -19.26
N ILE A 518 25.50 -11.16 -19.88
CA ILE A 518 24.23 -11.85 -19.56
C ILE A 518 24.44 -12.76 -18.32
N GLY A 519 24.69 -12.12 -17.18
CA GLY A 519 25.24 -12.78 -15.98
C GLY A 519 24.47 -12.58 -14.66
N PHE A 520 23.32 -11.88 -14.66
CA PHE A 520 22.65 -11.52 -13.39
C PHE A 520 21.16 -11.86 -13.25
N ILE A 521 20.50 -12.42 -14.26
CA ILE A 521 19.06 -12.81 -14.15
C ILE A 521 18.87 -14.25 -13.65
N ILE A 522 19.89 -15.11 -13.71
CA ILE A 522 19.78 -16.52 -13.29
C ILE A 522 20.13 -16.74 -11.80
N ALA A 523 20.90 -15.84 -11.17
CA ALA A 523 21.30 -15.97 -9.77
C ALA A 523 20.14 -15.71 -8.77
N GLY A 524 19.26 -14.76 -9.05
CA GLY A 524 18.13 -14.40 -8.16
C GLY A 524 17.09 -15.52 -8.02
N ALA A 525 16.82 -16.26 -9.10
CA ALA A 525 15.84 -17.34 -9.11
C ALA A 525 16.30 -18.60 -8.36
N TYR A 526 17.62 -18.81 -8.19
CA TYR A 526 18.14 -20.00 -7.53
C TYR A 526 18.11 -19.90 -5.99
N VAL A 527 18.34 -18.70 -5.44
CA VAL A 527 18.35 -18.47 -3.98
C VAL A 527 16.94 -18.58 -3.37
N LEU A 528 15.92 -18.07 -4.06
CA LEU A 528 14.52 -18.20 -3.61
C LEU A 528 13.99 -19.64 -3.64
N ARG A 529 14.52 -20.50 -4.52
CA ARG A 529 14.07 -21.91 -4.63
C ARG A 529 14.67 -22.84 -3.58
N MET A 530 15.76 -22.47 -2.90
CA MET A 530 16.35 -23.26 -1.81
C MET A 530 15.85 -22.89 -0.41
N LYS A 531 15.22 -21.73 -0.22
CA LYS A 531 14.68 -21.34 1.11
C LYS A 531 13.36 -22.07 1.46
N ASN A 532 12.52 -22.38 0.47
CA ASN A 532 11.24 -23.07 0.66
C ASN A 532 11.35 -24.62 0.68
N ARG A 533 12.51 -25.17 1.06
CA ARG A 533 12.74 -26.63 1.12
C ARG A 533 13.34 -27.12 2.46
N LYS A 534 13.19 -26.32 3.52
CA LYS A 534 13.64 -26.66 4.89
C LYS A 534 12.54 -26.64 5.97
N GLU A 535 11.28 -26.48 5.58
CA GLU A 535 10.11 -26.61 6.48
C GLU A 535 9.04 -27.53 5.85
N MET A 536 9.46 -28.75 5.52
CA MET A 536 8.65 -29.97 5.41
C MET A 536 9.51 -31.16 5.83
#